data_AF-A0A3C1C0N7-F1
#
_entry.id   AF-A0A3C1C0N7-F1
#
_cell.length_a   1.000
_cell.length_b   1.000
_cell.length_c   1.000
_cell.angle_alpha   90.00
_cell.angle_beta   90.00
_cell.angle_gamma   90.00
#
_symmetry.space_group_name_H-M   'P 1'
#
loop_
_entity.id
_entity.type
_entity.pdbx_description
1 polymer ?
#
loop_
_entity_poly.entity_id
_entity_poly.type
_entity_poly.pdbx_seq_one_letter_code
_entity_poly.pdbx_strand_id
1 'polypeptide(L)' 'ELVHVIADCHIYDRHIPAVKAMLELEGYPAPTFRVDESVKDFYAFTKDSFTLENYQYHPFAFEIPMAI' A
#
# COMPACT_ATOMS: atom_id res chain seq x y z
N GLU A 1 12.55 9.57 7.61
CA GLU A 1 11.13 9.84 7.96
C GLU A 1 10.39 10.22 6.68
N LEU A 2 9.16 9.74 6.50
CA LEU A 2 8.29 10.15 5.39
C LEU A 2 7.21 11.07 5.96
N VAL A 3 7.05 12.26 5.39
CA VAL A 3 5.97 13.18 5.72
C VAL A 3 5.06 13.29 4.50
N HIS A 4 3.80 12.86 4.64
CA HIS A 4 2.81 12.91 3.58
C HIS A 4 1.78 14.01 3.86
N VAL A 5 1.72 15.01 2.99
CA VAL A 5 0.77 16.14 3.09
C VAL A 5 -0.29 15.99 2.01
N ILE A 6 -1.56 15.97 2.41
CA ILE A 6 -2.71 15.85 1.52
C ILE A 6 -3.55 17.13 1.64
N ALA A 7 -3.80 17.80 0.51
CA ALA A 7 -4.60 19.03 0.48
C ALA A 7 -6.10 18.75 0.47
N ASP A 8 -6.59 17.97 -0.50
CA ASP A 8 -7.97 17.50 -0.59
C ASP A 8 -7.98 15.98 -0.41
N CYS A 9 -8.44 15.54 0.77
CA CYS A 9 -8.57 14.13 1.12
C CYS A 9 -10.05 13.77 1.17
N HIS A 10 -10.52 12.97 0.23
CA HIS A 10 -11.92 12.58 0.12
C HIS A 10 -12.08 11.09 -0.21
N ILE A 11 -13.27 10.57 0.09
CA ILE A 11 -13.69 9.21 -0.24
C ILE A 11 -14.89 9.33 -1.17
N TYR A 12 -14.85 8.66 -2.32
CA TYR A 12 -16.03 8.58 -3.18
C TYR A 12 -17.13 7.76 -2.50
N ASP A 13 -18.39 8.15 -2.67
CA ASP A 13 -19.53 7.49 -2.01
C ASP A 13 -19.57 5.98 -2.26
N ARG A 14 -19.25 5.55 -3.49
CA ARG A 14 -19.18 4.13 -3.88
C ARG A 14 -18.08 3.34 -3.17
N HIS A 15 -17.09 4.00 -2.56
CA HIS A 15 -16.02 3.36 -1.77
C HIS A 15 -16.33 3.33 -0.28
N ILE A 16 -17.35 4.07 0.22
CA ILE A 16 -17.68 4.13 1.65
C ILE A 16 -17.92 2.75 2.27
N PRO A 17 -18.66 1.80 1.64
CA PRO A 17 -18.86 0.48 2.22
C PRO A 17 -17.55 -0.29 2.44
N ALA A 18 -16.64 -0.24 1.47
CA ALA A 18 -15.33 -0.90 1.55
C ALA A 18 -14.46 -0.28 2.66
N VAL A 19 -14.43 1.05 2.76
CA VAL A 19 -13.67 1.74 3.81
C VAL A 19 -14.17 1.39 5.20
N LYS A 20 -15.50 1.39 5.41
CA LYS A 20 -16.08 0.99 6.69
C LYS A 20 -15.68 -0.44 7.06
N ALA A 21 -15.78 -1.39 6.13
CA ALA A 21 -15.37 -2.77 6.38
C ALA A 21 -13.87 -2.90 6.73
N MET A 22 -12.99 -2.11 6.10
CA MET A 22 -11.57 -2.11 6.43
C MET A 22 -11.28 -1.54 7.82
N LEU A 23 -12.03 -0.53 8.27
CA LEU A 23 -11.83 0.09 9.59
C LEU A 23 -12.20 -0.83 10.76
N GLU A 24 -12.98 -1.89 10.53
CA GLU A 24 -13.30 -2.91 11.55
C GLU A 24 -12.19 -3.96 11.71
N LEU A 25 -11.18 -3.98 10.83
CA LEU A 25 -10.11 -4.97 10.86
C LEU A 25 -8.97 -4.52 11.77
N GLU A 26 -8.40 -5.46 12.52
CA GLU A 26 -7.20 -5.20 13.31
C GLU A 26 -5.96 -5.06 12.40
N GLY A 27 -5.12 -4.07 12.66
CA GLY A 27 -3.90 -3.85 11.90
C GLY A 27 -2.83 -4.91 12.20
N TYR A 28 -2.11 -5.34 11.16
CA TYR A 28 -0.90 -6.15 11.32
C TYR A 28 0.33 -5.26 11.49
N PRO A 29 1.43 -5.78 12.08
CA PRO A 29 2.72 -5.09 12.06
C PRO A 29 3.13 -4.72 10.64
N ALA A 30 3.77 -3.56 10.48
CA ALA A 30 4.28 -3.14 9.19
C ALA A 30 5.33 -4.14 8.67
N PRO A 31 5.33 -4.47 7.37
CA PRO A 31 6.34 -5.34 6.79
C PRO A 31 7.72 -4.67 6.78
N THR A 32 8.76 -5.47 6.60
CA THR A 32 10.10 -4.95 6.31
C THR A 32 10.30 -4.93 4.79
N PHE A 33 10.54 -3.75 4.23
CA PHE A 33 10.93 -3.60 2.83
C PHE A 33 12.45 -3.50 2.72
N ARG A 34 13.05 -4.33 1.85
CA ARG A 34 14.49 -4.29 1.56
C ARG A 34 14.74 -3.97 0.11
N VAL A 35 15.87 -3.30 -0.12
CA VAL A 35 16.40 -2.97 -1.43
C VAL A 35 17.79 -3.59 -1.53
N ASP A 36 18.12 -4.20 -2.67
CA ASP A 36 19.48 -4.66 -2.95
C ASP A 36 20.43 -3.46 -3.06
N GLU A 37 21.24 -3.27 -2.03
CA GLU A 37 22.20 -2.17 -1.96
C GLU A 37 23.39 -2.35 -2.91
N SER A 38 23.57 -3.50 -3.55
CA SER A 38 24.63 -3.70 -4.54
C SER A 38 24.35 -2.97 -5.87
N VAL A 39 23.09 -2.69 -6.18
CA VAL A 39 22.70 -1.93 -7.38
C VAL A 39 23.03 -0.46 -7.18
N LYS A 40 23.91 0.08 -8.02
CA LYS A 40 24.39 1.47 -7.93
C LYS A 40 23.88 2.39 -9.04
N ASP A 41 23.24 1.85 -10.07
CA ASP A 41 22.58 2.60 -11.13
C ASP A 41 21.06 2.57 -10.91
N PHE A 42 20.47 3.76 -10.81
CA PHE A 42 19.03 3.93 -10.63
C PHE A 42 18.21 3.23 -11.72
N TYR A 43 18.70 3.19 -12.96
CA TYR A 43 17.98 2.55 -14.07
C TYR A 43 18.23 1.04 -14.17
N ALA A 44 19.12 0.49 -13.33
CA ALA A 44 19.43 -0.94 -13.29
C ALA A 44 18.56 -1.72 -12.28
N PHE A 45 17.72 -1.03 -11.49
CA PHE A 45 16.77 -1.71 -10.61
C PHE A 45 15.77 -2.56 -11.40
N THR A 46 15.52 -3.77 -10.92
CA THR A 46 14.49 -4.66 -11.44
C THR A 46 13.55 -5.09 -10.31
N LYS A 47 12.50 -5.85 -10.63
CA LYS A 47 11.59 -6.40 -9.62
C LYS A 47 12.33 -7.26 -8.58
N ASP A 48 13.39 -7.96 -9.00
CA ASP A 48 14.15 -8.87 -8.14
C ASP A 48 15.10 -8.13 -7.19
N SER A 49 15.31 -6.82 -7.38
CA SER A 49 16.11 -5.97 -6.49
C SER A 49 15.39 -5.59 -5.19
N PHE A 50 14.15 -6.03 -5.00
CA PHE A 50 13.31 -5.64 -3.87
C PHE A 50 12.70 -6.88 -3.21
N THR A 51 12.63 -6.86 -1.88
CA THR A 51 11.91 -7.89 -1.12
C THR A 51 11.01 -7.26 -0.08
N LEU A 52 9.90 -7.94 0.21
CA LEU A 52 8.96 -7.56 1.24
C LEU A 52 8.82 -8.73 2.22
N GLU A 53 9.35 -8.57 3.42
CA GLU A 53 9.40 -9.60 4.44
C GLU A 53 8.25 -9.45 5.42
N ASN A 54 7.69 -10.58 5.88
CA ASN A 54 6.60 -10.63 6.86
C ASN A 54 5.34 -9.84 6.46
N TYR A 55 5.08 -9.73 5.16
CA TYR A 55 3.86 -9.08 4.66
C TYR A 55 2.62 -9.91 4.98
N GLN A 56 1.73 -9.30 5.77
CA GLN A 56 0.42 -9.85 6.09
C GLN A 56 -0.65 -8.89 5.56
N TYR A 57 -1.72 -9.45 5.03
CA TYR A 57 -2.83 -8.70 4.46
C TYR A 57 -4.15 -9.37 4.78
N HIS A 58 -5.20 -8.55 4.88
CA HIS A 58 -6.56 -9.04 5.00
C HIS A 58 -7.11 -9.38 3.61
N PRO A 59 -7.91 -10.45 3.46
CA PRO A 59 -8.69 -10.67 2.26
C PRO A 59 -9.56 -9.44 1.95
N PHE A 60 -9.56 -9.00 0.70
CA PHE A 60 -10.30 -7.82 0.26
C PHE A 60 -11.33 -8.24 -0.79
N ALA A 61 -12.61 -8.16 -0.42
CA ALA A 61 -13.73 -8.67 -1.22
C ALA A 61 -14.54 -7.56 -1.93
N PHE A 62 -14.06 -6.32 -1.94
CA PHE A 62 -14.76 -5.20 -2.56
C PHE A 62 -14.14 -4.85 -3.91
N GLU A 63 -14.97 -4.39 -4.84
CA GLU A 63 -14.48 -3.72 -6.04
C GLU A 63 -14.16 -2.25 -5.70
N ILE A 64 -13.06 -1.73 -6.24
CA ILE A 64 -12.72 -0.30 -6.18
C ILE A 64 -12.85 0.28 -7.58
N PRO A 65 -14.08 0.64 -8.01
CA PRO A 65 -14.29 1.24 -9.32
C PRO A 65 -13.64 2.62 -9.38
N MET A 66 -12.84 2.86 -10.42
CA MET A 66 -12.26 4.17 -10.68
C MET A 66 -13.34 5.19 -11.04
N ALA A 67 -13.18 6.41 -10.53
CA ALA A 67 -13.88 7.55 -11.13
C ALA A 67 -13.28 7.80 -12.52
N ILE A 68 -14.13 8.02 -13.53
CA ILE A 68 -13.71 8.58 -14.81
C ILE A 68 -14.02 10.06 -14.79
#